data_AF-A0A0S8JCH9-F1
#
_entry.id   AF-A0A0S8JCH9-F1
#
_cell.length_a   1.000
_cell.length_b   1.000
_cell.length_c   1.000
_cell.angle_alpha   90.00
_cell.angle_beta   90.00
_cell.angle_gamma   90.00
#
_symmetry.space_group_name_H-M   'P 1'
#
loop_
_entity.id
_entity.type
_entity.pdbx_description
1 polymer ?
#
loop_
_entity_poly.entity_id
_entity_poly.type
_entity_poly.pdbx_seq_one_letter_code
_entity_poly.pdbx_strand_id
1 'polypeptide(L)'
;MNFNVITPLTTKELLKTITENQDINFRFGAGCTDLLVELKKEPVEGLTVINLTQLTDDHFTSITSTNEGIRIGALATAHRIASNADLRNQFPVLFEAANKHGSRQVRQVATIGGNLCTASPAGDMACALVALEAHCEILSTNESVRTIPIGHFFTDVRKTDLKKDEILRSIVIPPMNGADEDDIITHAGIAIGSAAPTIKFTTSACEYLIGKKLSEIGASESEEFAAKVLEYASPISDIRGSAWYRKQVLFNISKSIFEH
;
A
#
# COMPACT_ATOMS: atom_id res chain seq x y z
N MET A 1 -24.74 14.43 10.61
CA MET A 1 -23.85 14.23 9.45
C MET A 1 -24.72 13.54 8.41
N ASN A 2 -25.14 14.27 7.38
CA ASN A 2 -26.08 13.74 6.39
C ASN A 2 -25.30 13.57 5.09
N PHE A 3 -25.05 12.32 4.70
CA PHE A 3 -24.53 11.96 3.39
C PHE A 3 -25.48 10.94 2.76
N ASN A 4 -25.59 10.96 1.44
CA ASN A 4 -26.33 9.95 0.70
C ASN A 4 -25.47 8.70 0.57
N VAL A 5 -26.08 7.52 0.49
CA VAL A 5 -25.35 6.25 0.30
C VAL A 5 -25.93 5.51 -0.89
N ILE A 6 -25.07 5.12 -1.83
CA ILE A 6 -25.41 4.26 -2.96
C ILE A 6 -24.60 2.97 -2.80
N THR A 7 -25.24 1.81 -2.91
CA THR A 7 -24.60 0.51 -2.67
C THR A 7 -24.74 -0.38 -3.92
N PRO A 8 -23.81 -0.30 -4.88
CA PRO A 8 -23.79 -1.22 -6.00
C PRO A 8 -23.42 -2.64 -5.54
N LEU A 9 -24.05 -3.64 -6.13
CA LEU A 9 -23.79 -5.06 -5.84
C LEU A 9 -22.89 -5.70 -6.90
N THR A 10 -22.95 -5.20 -8.13
CA THR A 10 -22.17 -5.69 -9.27
C THR A 10 -21.22 -4.63 -9.81
N THR A 11 -20.17 -5.05 -10.51
CA THR A 11 -19.24 -4.14 -11.17
C THR A 11 -19.94 -3.26 -12.19
N LYS A 12 -20.92 -3.79 -12.94
CA LYS A 12 -21.72 -2.99 -13.89
C LYS A 12 -22.50 -1.88 -13.20
N GLU A 13 -23.14 -2.17 -12.07
CA GLU A 13 -23.83 -1.15 -11.26
C GLU A 13 -22.85 -0.13 -10.68
N LEU A 14 -21.68 -0.58 -10.23
CA LEU A 14 -20.63 0.30 -9.72
C LEU A 14 -20.15 1.28 -10.78
N LEU A 15 -19.78 0.80 -11.97
CA LEU A 15 -19.33 1.66 -13.07
C LEU A 15 -20.42 2.62 -13.51
N LYS A 16 -21.66 2.15 -13.63
CA LYS A 16 -22.82 3.01 -13.90
C LYS A 16 -22.98 4.10 -12.82
N THR A 17 -22.87 3.73 -11.55
CA THR A 17 -22.97 4.67 -10.42
C THR A 17 -21.87 5.72 -10.49
N ILE A 18 -20.63 5.33 -10.78
CA ILE A 18 -19.51 6.26 -10.92
C ILE A 18 -19.80 7.25 -12.06
N THR A 19 -20.26 6.76 -13.23
CA THR A 19 -20.60 7.61 -14.39
C THR A 19 -21.71 8.61 -14.07
N GLU A 20 -22.82 8.15 -13.48
CA GLU A 20 -23.99 8.98 -13.19
C GLU A 20 -23.74 10.03 -12.10
N ASN A 21 -22.69 9.85 -11.29
CA ASN A 21 -22.36 10.73 -10.18
C ASN A 21 -21.08 11.55 -10.43
N GLN A 22 -20.57 11.59 -11.67
CA GLN A 22 -19.37 12.38 -12.02
C GLN A 22 -19.53 13.89 -11.76
N ASP A 23 -20.74 14.43 -11.72
CA ASP A 23 -20.93 15.88 -11.50
C ASP A 23 -21.14 16.26 -10.03
N ILE A 24 -21.21 15.28 -9.13
CA ILE A 24 -21.38 15.52 -7.69
C ILE A 24 -20.11 15.20 -6.91
N ASN A 25 -20.11 15.59 -5.64
CA ASN A 25 -19.06 15.20 -4.71
C ASN A 25 -19.37 13.80 -4.16
N PHE A 26 -18.65 12.79 -4.64
CA PHE A 26 -18.75 11.44 -4.10
C PHE A 26 -17.40 10.91 -3.63
N ARG A 27 -17.45 9.96 -2.69
CA ARG A 27 -16.28 9.18 -2.24
C ARG A 27 -16.65 7.71 -2.13
N PHE A 28 -15.66 6.85 -2.33
CA PHE A 28 -15.81 5.42 -2.09
C PHE A 28 -15.74 5.10 -0.60
N GLY A 29 -16.70 4.30 -0.13
CA GLY A 29 -16.72 3.75 1.23
C GLY A 29 -16.45 2.25 1.19
N ALA A 30 -15.26 1.83 1.62
CA ALA A 30 -14.94 0.42 1.87
C ALA A 30 -15.00 0.14 3.38
N GLY A 31 -13.86 -0.17 4.00
CA GLY A 31 -13.76 -0.37 5.46
C GLY A 31 -14.10 0.85 6.33
N CYS A 32 -14.12 2.04 5.73
CA CYS A 32 -14.55 3.30 6.36
C CYS A 32 -13.77 3.72 7.63
N THR A 33 -12.65 3.07 7.94
CA THR A 33 -11.83 3.32 9.14
C THR A 33 -11.15 4.69 9.12
N ASP A 34 -10.79 5.18 7.93
CA ASP A 34 -10.27 6.53 7.73
C ASP A 34 -11.38 7.51 7.36
N LEU A 35 -12.24 7.14 6.40
CA LEU A 35 -13.30 8.01 5.87
C LEU A 35 -14.23 8.55 6.98
N LEU A 36 -14.72 7.69 7.87
CA LEU A 36 -15.64 8.15 8.93
C LEU A 36 -14.95 8.98 10.00
N VAL A 37 -13.65 8.76 10.24
CA VAL A 37 -12.87 9.59 11.17
C VAL A 37 -12.64 10.97 10.55
N GLU A 38 -12.34 11.02 9.26
CA GLU A 38 -12.19 12.26 8.50
C GLU A 38 -13.50 13.07 8.52
N LEU A 39 -14.62 12.46 8.13
CA LEU A 39 -15.92 13.15 8.10
C LEU A 39 -16.41 13.62 9.48
N LYS A 40 -15.98 12.96 10.57
CA LYS A 40 -16.23 13.43 11.95
C LYS A 40 -15.45 14.68 12.31
N LYS A 41 -14.24 14.84 11.79
CA LYS A 41 -13.42 16.04 12.03
C LYS A 41 -13.85 17.17 11.11
N GLU A 42 -14.10 16.85 9.84
CA GLU A 42 -14.42 17.79 8.78
C GLU A 42 -15.64 17.29 7.99
N PRO A 43 -16.86 17.61 8.44
CA PRO A 43 -18.08 17.23 7.73
C PRO A 43 -18.13 17.87 6.35
N VAL A 44 -18.50 17.06 5.35
CA VAL A 44 -18.67 17.51 3.97
C VAL A 44 -20.16 17.52 3.64
N GLU A 45 -20.72 18.70 3.37
CA GLU A 45 -22.12 18.85 2.99
C GLU A 45 -22.37 18.33 1.57
N GLY A 46 -23.51 17.67 1.35
CA GLY A 46 -23.89 17.13 0.04
C GLY A 46 -23.05 15.95 -0.45
N LEU A 47 -22.25 15.32 0.42
CA LEU A 47 -21.46 14.14 0.07
C LEU A 47 -22.34 12.93 -0.26
N THR A 48 -22.00 12.23 -1.34
CA THR A 48 -22.50 10.87 -1.61
C THR A 48 -21.40 9.85 -1.35
N VAL A 49 -21.70 8.80 -0.59
CA VAL A 49 -20.79 7.67 -0.38
C VAL A 49 -21.22 6.51 -1.26
N ILE A 50 -20.36 6.11 -2.20
CA ILE A 50 -20.53 4.86 -2.95
C ILE A 50 -19.98 3.74 -2.07
N ASN A 51 -20.87 3.00 -1.42
CA ASN A 51 -20.55 1.92 -0.50
C ASN A 51 -20.18 0.64 -1.27
N LEU A 52 -18.94 0.19 -1.10
CA LEU A 52 -18.35 -0.96 -1.77
C LEU A 52 -18.49 -2.26 -0.96
N THR A 53 -19.00 -2.22 0.28
CA THR A 53 -18.97 -3.40 1.18
C THR A 53 -19.83 -4.57 0.71
N GLN A 54 -20.76 -4.35 -0.21
CA GLN A 54 -21.65 -5.37 -0.77
C GLN A 54 -21.27 -5.79 -2.19
N LEU A 55 -20.16 -5.27 -2.74
CA LEU A 55 -19.68 -5.65 -4.06
C LEU A 55 -19.18 -7.09 -4.02
N THR A 56 -19.69 -7.95 -4.92
CA THR A 56 -19.40 -9.39 -4.91
C THR A 56 -18.37 -9.83 -5.95
N ASP A 57 -17.85 -8.90 -6.76
CA ASP A 57 -16.87 -9.21 -7.80
C ASP A 57 -15.55 -9.73 -7.20
N ASP A 58 -15.11 -10.90 -7.65
CA ASP A 58 -13.89 -11.55 -7.19
C ASP A 58 -12.62 -10.74 -7.47
N HIS A 59 -12.58 -9.95 -8.53
CA HIS A 59 -11.43 -9.08 -8.80
C HIS A 59 -11.23 -8.03 -7.70
N PHE A 60 -12.29 -7.64 -7.00
CA PHE A 60 -12.23 -6.72 -5.86
C PHE A 60 -12.11 -7.45 -4.53
N THR A 61 -12.66 -8.65 -4.41
CA THR A 61 -12.82 -9.30 -3.11
C THR A 61 -11.83 -10.43 -2.87
N SER A 62 -11.30 -11.10 -3.88
CA SER A 62 -10.55 -12.34 -3.71
C SER A 62 -9.03 -12.13 -3.58
N ILE A 63 -8.35 -13.12 -3.00
CA ILE A 63 -6.88 -13.24 -2.99
C ILE A 63 -6.57 -14.51 -3.77
N THR A 64 -5.92 -14.37 -4.92
CA THR A 64 -5.76 -15.46 -5.89
C THR A 64 -4.35 -15.50 -6.45
N SER A 65 -3.77 -16.69 -6.53
CA SER A 65 -2.54 -16.93 -7.30
C SER A 65 -2.82 -16.84 -8.79
N THR A 66 -1.94 -16.18 -9.52
CA THR A 66 -1.98 -16.00 -10.97
C THR A 66 -0.59 -16.27 -11.55
N ASN A 67 -0.48 -16.31 -12.88
CA ASN A 67 0.82 -16.45 -13.55
C ASN A 67 1.74 -15.23 -13.33
N GLU A 68 1.16 -14.08 -12.97
CA GLU A 68 1.86 -12.81 -12.71
C GLU A 68 2.18 -12.61 -11.22
N GLY A 69 1.95 -13.64 -10.39
CA GLY A 69 2.09 -13.59 -8.93
C GLY A 69 0.75 -13.58 -8.20
N ILE A 70 0.69 -13.01 -6.99
CA ILE A 70 -0.54 -13.01 -6.18
C ILE A 70 -1.33 -11.74 -6.42
N ARG A 71 -2.59 -11.90 -6.83
CA ARG A 71 -3.57 -10.81 -6.96
C ARG A 71 -4.40 -10.70 -5.68
N ILE A 72 -4.48 -9.49 -5.15
CA ILE A 72 -5.24 -9.12 -3.95
C ILE A 72 -6.27 -8.08 -4.36
N GLY A 73 -7.55 -8.45 -4.28
CA GLY A 73 -8.63 -7.50 -4.54
C GLY A 73 -8.62 -6.32 -3.56
N ALA A 74 -8.98 -5.12 -4.03
CA ALA A 74 -8.94 -3.88 -3.25
C ALA A 74 -9.84 -3.89 -2.00
N LEU A 75 -10.83 -4.78 -1.93
CA LEU A 75 -11.73 -5.00 -0.80
C LEU A 75 -11.27 -6.12 0.14
N ALA A 76 -10.15 -6.78 -0.14
CA ALA A 76 -9.53 -7.70 0.81
C ALA A 76 -9.13 -6.93 2.09
N THR A 77 -9.56 -7.46 3.24
CA THR A 77 -9.31 -6.81 4.54
C THR A 77 -7.90 -7.11 5.04
N ALA A 78 -7.36 -6.24 5.90
CA ALA A 78 -6.08 -6.47 6.56
C ALA A 78 -6.09 -7.79 7.35
N HIS A 79 -7.23 -8.19 7.94
CA HIS A 79 -7.37 -9.49 8.58
C HIS A 79 -7.22 -10.66 7.60
N ARG A 80 -7.83 -10.59 6.42
CA ARG A 80 -7.72 -11.64 5.41
C ARG A 80 -6.30 -11.78 4.90
N ILE A 81 -5.58 -10.67 4.73
CA ILE A 81 -4.15 -10.67 4.38
C ILE A 81 -3.33 -11.30 5.51
N ALA A 82 -3.52 -10.86 6.75
CA ALA A 82 -2.82 -11.36 7.93
C ALA A 82 -3.21 -12.78 8.36
N SER A 83 -4.13 -13.43 7.64
CA SER A 83 -4.56 -14.82 7.90
C SER A 83 -4.35 -15.74 6.70
N ASN A 84 -3.80 -15.22 5.59
CA ASN A 84 -3.56 -15.98 4.38
C ASN A 84 -2.17 -16.66 4.46
N ALA A 85 -2.14 -17.99 4.33
CA ALA A 85 -0.92 -18.78 4.45
C ALA A 85 0.07 -18.53 3.30
N ASP A 86 -0.43 -18.35 2.08
CA ASP A 86 0.42 -18.09 0.91
C ASP A 86 1.13 -16.74 1.05
N LEU A 87 0.40 -15.70 1.47
CA LEU A 87 0.98 -14.38 1.74
C LEU A 87 1.97 -14.42 2.91
N ARG A 88 1.70 -15.20 3.96
CA ARG A 88 2.67 -15.38 5.06
C ARG A 88 3.99 -15.97 4.55
N ASN A 89 3.91 -17.00 3.71
CA ASN A 89 5.07 -17.76 3.27
C ASN A 89 5.84 -17.03 2.15
N GLN A 90 5.14 -16.43 1.18
CA GLN A 90 5.75 -15.80 0.01
C GLN A 90 6.08 -14.32 0.25
N PHE A 91 5.26 -13.61 1.04
CA PHE A 91 5.37 -12.16 1.24
C PHE A 91 5.27 -11.78 2.73
N PRO A 92 6.21 -12.27 3.57
CA PRO A 92 6.15 -12.07 5.03
C PRO A 92 6.09 -10.59 5.44
N VAL A 93 6.71 -9.69 4.68
CA VAL A 93 6.66 -8.24 4.92
C VAL A 93 5.24 -7.66 4.83
N LEU A 94 4.44 -8.09 3.85
CA LEU A 94 3.04 -7.67 3.73
C LEU A 94 2.17 -8.31 4.82
N PHE A 95 2.41 -9.59 5.11
CA PHE A 95 1.75 -10.29 6.21
C PHE A 95 1.96 -9.55 7.54
N GLU A 96 3.20 -9.16 7.86
CA GLU A 96 3.51 -8.43 9.08
C GLU A 96 2.88 -7.04 9.12
N ALA A 97 2.97 -6.29 8.02
CA ALA A 97 2.35 -4.97 7.90
C ALA A 97 0.84 -5.04 8.14
N ALA A 98 0.17 -6.03 7.54
CA ALA A 98 -1.25 -6.26 7.76
C ALA A 98 -1.57 -6.69 9.19
N ASN A 99 -0.73 -7.54 9.81
CA ASN A 99 -0.96 -8.02 11.18
C ASN A 99 -0.76 -6.91 12.24
N LYS A 100 0.14 -5.96 11.99
CA LYS A 100 0.39 -4.79 12.84
C LYS A 100 -0.56 -3.61 12.55
N HIS A 101 -1.40 -3.71 11.51
CA HIS A 101 -2.32 -2.66 11.13
C HIS A 101 -3.41 -2.43 12.18
N GLY A 102 -3.40 -1.29 12.88
CA GLY A 102 -4.43 -0.91 13.83
C GLY A 102 -4.75 -1.97 14.91
N SER A 103 -5.99 -1.94 15.42
CA SER A 103 -6.50 -2.96 16.33
C SER A 103 -7.08 -4.17 15.58
N ARG A 104 -7.36 -5.27 16.29
CA ARG A 104 -8.05 -6.42 15.70
C ARG A 104 -9.37 -6.03 15.03
N GLN A 105 -10.13 -5.12 15.65
CA GLN A 105 -11.41 -4.63 15.12
C GLN A 105 -11.21 -3.83 13.84
N VAL A 106 -10.19 -2.96 13.79
CA VAL A 106 -9.85 -2.21 12.58
C VAL A 106 -9.50 -3.16 11.45
N ARG A 107 -8.69 -4.21 11.71
CA ARG A 107 -8.29 -5.17 10.67
C ARG A 107 -9.43 -5.96 10.04
N GLN A 108 -10.52 -6.17 10.77
CA GLN A 108 -11.68 -6.90 10.25
C GLN A 108 -12.39 -6.13 9.13
N VAL A 109 -12.27 -4.80 9.11
CA VAL A 109 -12.98 -3.96 8.15
C VAL A 109 -12.07 -3.16 7.24
N ALA A 110 -10.89 -2.73 7.70
CA ALA A 110 -9.93 -1.98 6.89
C ALA A 110 -9.48 -2.81 5.69
N THR A 111 -9.65 -2.26 4.48
CA THR A 111 -9.27 -2.93 3.24
C THR A 111 -7.92 -2.42 2.74
N ILE A 112 -7.21 -3.27 1.98
CA ILE A 112 -5.95 -2.87 1.36
C ILE A 112 -6.15 -1.70 0.38
N GLY A 113 -7.24 -1.70 -0.39
CA GLY A 113 -7.58 -0.59 -1.28
C GLY A 113 -7.87 0.70 -0.52
N GLY A 114 -8.54 0.61 0.63
CA GLY A 114 -8.75 1.76 1.51
C GLY A 114 -7.43 2.32 2.05
N ASN A 115 -6.49 1.45 2.44
CA ASN A 115 -5.16 1.85 2.88
C ASN A 115 -4.36 2.56 1.78
N LEU A 116 -4.40 2.03 0.55
CA LEU A 116 -3.72 2.61 -0.61
C LEU A 116 -4.37 3.92 -1.06
N CYS A 117 -5.69 3.96 -1.24
CA CYS A 117 -6.40 5.16 -1.69
C CYS A 117 -6.39 6.29 -0.65
N THR A 118 -6.17 5.96 0.62
CA THR A 118 -5.87 6.93 1.68
C THR A 118 -4.55 7.67 1.43
N ALA A 119 -3.59 7.06 0.74
CA ALA A 119 -2.29 7.62 0.39
C ALA A 119 -1.58 8.31 1.57
N SER A 120 -1.67 7.68 2.75
CA SER A 120 -0.95 8.14 3.94
C SER A 120 0.53 7.75 3.80
N PRO A 121 1.48 8.67 4.03
CA PRO A 121 2.89 8.32 4.05
C PRO A 121 3.24 7.31 5.16
N ALA A 122 2.35 7.16 6.15
CA ALA A 122 2.45 6.20 7.25
C ALA A 122 1.67 4.90 7.02
N GLY A 123 1.24 4.61 5.79
CA GLY A 123 0.55 3.35 5.47
C GLY A 123 1.51 2.17 5.46
N ASP A 124 1.44 1.29 6.45
CA ASP A 124 2.36 0.13 6.55
C ASP A 124 2.19 -0.86 5.38
N MET A 125 0.94 -1.22 5.03
CA MET A 125 0.68 -2.13 3.90
C MET A 125 1.08 -1.48 2.57
N ALA A 126 0.84 -0.18 2.41
CA ALA A 126 1.34 0.59 1.28
C ALA A 126 2.87 0.54 1.17
N CYS A 127 3.59 0.71 2.28
CA CYS A 127 5.05 0.64 2.31
C CYS A 127 5.57 -0.74 1.95
N ALA A 128 4.96 -1.80 2.52
CA ALA A 128 5.29 -3.18 2.18
C ALA A 128 5.08 -3.47 0.69
N LEU A 129 3.97 -3.02 0.11
CA LEU A 129 3.69 -3.24 -1.30
C LEU A 129 4.62 -2.47 -2.24
N VAL A 130 5.10 -1.27 -1.86
CA VAL A 130 6.15 -0.57 -2.62
C VAL A 130 7.46 -1.34 -2.58
N ALA A 131 7.85 -1.88 -1.42
CA ALA A 131 9.03 -2.73 -1.32
C ALA A 131 8.89 -4.03 -2.13
N LEU A 132 7.67 -4.55 -2.28
CA LEU A 132 7.36 -5.73 -3.08
C LEU A 132 7.13 -5.42 -4.58
N GLU A 133 7.42 -4.19 -5.01
CA GLU A 133 7.28 -3.76 -6.42
C GLU A 133 5.90 -4.11 -7.02
N ALA A 134 4.86 -4.01 -6.19
CA ALA A 134 3.52 -4.38 -6.58
C ALA A 134 2.96 -3.44 -7.66
N HIS A 135 1.93 -3.90 -8.36
CA HIS A 135 1.22 -3.14 -9.37
C HIS A 135 -0.24 -2.95 -8.96
N CYS A 136 -0.77 -1.76 -9.20
CA CYS A 136 -2.19 -1.46 -9.02
C CYS A 136 -2.94 -1.67 -10.34
N GLU A 137 -3.96 -2.51 -10.33
CA GLU A 137 -4.94 -2.59 -11.41
C GLU A 137 -6.08 -1.60 -11.14
N ILE A 138 -6.29 -0.68 -12.08
CA ILE A 138 -7.27 0.39 -11.99
C ILE A 138 -8.31 0.18 -13.08
N LEU A 139 -9.58 0.15 -12.68
CA LEU A 139 -10.74 -0.02 -13.57
C LEU A 139 -11.37 1.35 -13.82
N SER A 140 -11.57 1.70 -15.09
CA SER A 140 -12.34 2.90 -15.49
C SER A 140 -13.81 2.53 -15.80
N THR A 141 -14.70 3.52 -15.79
CA THR A 141 -16.11 3.36 -16.16
C THR A 141 -16.35 2.87 -17.58
N ASN A 142 -15.35 2.98 -18.47
CA ASN A 142 -15.41 2.41 -19.82
C ASN A 142 -15.02 0.91 -19.86
N GLU A 143 -14.91 0.25 -18.71
CA GLU A 143 -14.53 -1.16 -18.52
C GLU A 143 -13.06 -1.48 -18.87
N SER A 144 -12.26 -0.47 -19.25
CA SER A 144 -10.83 -0.67 -19.45
C SER A 144 -10.10 -0.79 -18.12
N VAL A 145 -9.06 -1.63 -18.12
CA VAL A 145 -8.17 -1.83 -16.98
C VAL A 145 -6.79 -1.36 -17.39
N ARG A 146 -6.22 -0.47 -16.59
CA ARG A 146 -4.81 -0.09 -16.68
C ARG A 146 -4.05 -0.55 -15.46
N THR A 147 -2.76 -0.79 -15.65
CA THR A 147 -1.84 -1.19 -14.60
C THR A 147 -0.81 -0.08 -14.38
N ILE A 148 -0.51 0.22 -13.12
CA ILE A 148 0.53 1.18 -12.75
C ILE A 148 1.40 0.60 -11.62
N PRO A 149 2.74 0.75 -11.65
CA PRO A 149 3.57 0.42 -10.51
C PRO A 149 3.13 1.19 -9.27
N ILE A 150 3.04 0.52 -8.12
CA ILE A 150 2.49 1.13 -6.90
C ILE A 150 3.31 2.35 -6.44
N GLY A 151 4.61 2.40 -6.73
CA GLY A 151 5.44 3.58 -6.45
C GLY A 151 4.97 4.85 -7.18
N HIS A 152 4.33 4.69 -8.35
CA HIS A 152 3.74 5.80 -9.12
C HIS A 152 2.26 6.03 -8.79
N PHE A 153 1.62 5.14 -8.03
CA PHE A 153 0.24 5.30 -7.60
C PHE A 153 0.08 6.48 -6.61
N PHE A 154 1.11 6.77 -5.81
CA PHE A 154 1.11 7.88 -4.85
C PHE A 154 1.75 9.13 -5.47
N THR A 155 0.93 10.13 -5.75
CA THR A 155 1.39 11.38 -6.40
C THR A 155 1.78 12.45 -5.39
N ASP A 156 1.18 12.44 -4.19
CA ASP A 156 1.44 13.39 -3.10
C ASP A 156 0.86 12.84 -1.78
N VAL A 157 1.07 13.55 -0.67
CA VAL A 157 0.41 13.30 0.61
C VAL A 157 -1.11 13.28 0.39
N ARG A 158 -1.77 12.15 0.70
CA ARG A 158 -3.23 11.97 0.57
C ARG A 158 -3.74 12.08 -0.87
N LYS A 159 -2.88 11.94 -1.89
CA LYS A 159 -3.29 11.95 -3.31
C LYS A 159 -2.76 10.72 -4.03
N THR A 160 -3.58 10.20 -4.93
CA THR A 160 -3.23 9.08 -5.81
C THR A 160 -3.26 9.51 -7.27
N ASP A 161 -2.87 8.60 -8.16
CA ASP A 161 -3.00 8.78 -9.62
C ASP A 161 -4.42 8.49 -10.14
N LEU A 162 -5.36 8.05 -9.29
CA LEU A 162 -6.75 7.75 -9.71
C LEU A 162 -7.42 8.98 -10.32
N LYS A 163 -8.07 8.78 -11.47
CA LYS A 163 -8.96 9.77 -12.09
C LYS A 163 -10.38 9.63 -11.53
N LYS A 164 -11.25 10.60 -11.86
CA LYS A 164 -12.59 10.70 -11.27
C LYS A 164 -13.52 9.56 -11.69
N ASP A 165 -13.28 8.99 -12.88
CA ASP A 165 -13.98 7.86 -13.47
C ASP A 165 -13.31 6.51 -13.16
N GLU A 166 -12.32 6.48 -12.26
CA GLU A 166 -11.53 5.30 -11.95
C GLU A 166 -11.76 4.77 -10.54
N ILE A 167 -11.52 3.48 -10.38
CA ILE A 167 -11.48 2.80 -9.09
C ILE A 167 -10.31 1.81 -9.04
N LEU A 168 -9.63 1.76 -7.89
CA LEU A 168 -8.64 0.72 -7.63
C LEU A 168 -9.36 -0.64 -7.51
N ARG A 169 -9.06 -1.55 -8.44
CA ARG A 169 -9.68 -2.87 -8.51
C ARG A 169 -8.92 -3.89 -7.69
N SER A 170 -7.62 -4.03 -7.97
CA SER A 170 -6.79 -5.04 -7.32
C SER A 170 -5.32 -4.60 -7.28
N ILE A 171 -4.52 -5.37 -6.54
CA ILE A 171 -3.08 -5.23 -6.42
C ILE A 171 -2.45 -6.55 -6.82
N VAL A 172 -1.45 -6.52 -7.70
CA VAL A 172 -0.70 -7.71 -8.13
C VAL A 172 0.71 -7.60 -7.59
N ILE A 173 1.10 -8.60 -6.80
CA ILE A 173 2.46 -8.72 -6.26
C ILE A 173 3.20 -9.74 -7.15
N PRO A 174 4.29 -9.33 -7.83
CA PRO A 174 5.03 -10.24 -8.69
C PRO A 174 5.71 -11.35 -7.88
N PRO A 175 6.08 -12.48 -8.50
CA PRO A 175 6.97 -13.46 -7.88
C PRO A 175 8.31 -12.81 -7.52
N MET A 176 8.80 -13.07 -6.31
CA MET A 176 10.05 -12.49 -5.80
C MET A 176 11.06 -13.61 -5.52
N ASN A 177 12.25 -13.52 -6.12
CA ASN A 177 13.40 -14.35 -5.78
C ASN A 177 14.53 -13.42 -5.32
N GLY A 178 14.75 -13.32 -4.01
CA GLY A 178 15.69 -12.34 -3.44
C GLY A 178 17.16 -12.71 -3.61
N ALA A 179 17.50 -13.99 -3.41
CA ALA A 179 18.86 -14.51 -3.52
C ALA A 179 18.88 -15.84 -4.28
N ASP A 180 20.03 -16.17 -4.87
CA ASP A 180 20.27 -17.46 -5.53
C ASP A 180 20.72 -18.55 -4.56
N GLU A 181 21.08 -19.72 -5.09
CA GLU A 181 21.52 -20.88 -4.30
C GLU A 181 22.85 -20.67 -3.55
N ASP A 182 23.66 -19.69 -3.98
CA ASP A 182 24.94 -19.32 -3.37
C ASP A 182 24.79 -18.16 -2.36
N ASP A 183 23.54 -17.82 -2.00
CA ASP A 183 23.19 -16.74 -1.09
C ASP A 183 23.53 -15.33 -1.64
N ILE A 184 23.71 -15.22 -2.95
CA ILE A 184 23.95 -13.94 -3.64
C ILE A 184 22.63 -13.25 -3.90
N ILE A 185 22.51 -12.00 -3.45
CA ILE A 185 21.32 -11.19 -3.65
C ILE A 185 21.18 -10.86 -5.14
N THR A 186 20.12 -11.38 -5.77
CA THR A 186 19.79 -11.16 -7.18
C THR A 186 18.66 -10.15 -7.36
N HIS A 187 17.88 -9.91 -6.30
CA HIS A 187 16.81 -8.92 -6.28
C HIS A 187 16.62 -8.34 -4.88
N ALA A 188 16.41 -7.03 -4.80
CA ALA A 188 16.24 -6.34 -3.53
C ALA A 188 15.19 -5.23 -3.68
N GLY A 189 14.14 -5.29 -2.85
CA GLY A 189 13.08 -4.29 -2.80
C GLY A 189 13.05 -3.60 -1.43
N ILE A 190 13.40 -2.32 -1.40
CA ILE A 190 13.47 -1.52 -0.16
C ILE A 190 12.60 -0.28 -0.33
N ALA A 191 11.73 -0.04 0.65
CA ALA A 191 10.90 1.15 0.70
C ALA A 191 10.88 1.78 2.10
N ILE A 192 10.74 3.10 2.15
CA ILE A 192 10.60 3.87 3.39
C ILE A 192 9.24 4.55 3.45
N GLY A 193 8.55 4.34 4.58
CA GLY A 193 7.34 5.04 4.98
C GLY A 193 7.63 6.04 6.10
N SER A 194 6.76 7.02 6.30
CA SER A 194 6.81 8.03 7.38
C SER A 194 8.07 8.93 7.43
N ALA A 195 9.03 8.72 6.52
CA ALA A 195 10.31 9.42 6.47
C ALA A 195 10.47 10.33 5.24
N ALA A 196 9.42 10.51 4.45
CA ALA A 196 9.32 11.42 3.31
C ALA A 196 7.85 11.80 3.07
N PRO A 197 7.54 12.81 2.21
CA PRO A 197 6.16 13.20 1.90
C PRO A 197 5.31 12.09 1.26
N THR A 198 5.93 11.15 0.55
CA THR A 198 5.29 9.91 0.08
C THR A 198 6.20 8.74 0.40
N ILE A 199 5.67 7.51 0.34
CA ILE A 199 6.50 6.32 0.43
C ILE A 199 7.52 6.34 -0.72
N LYS A 200 8.79 6.06 -0.42
CA LYS A 200 9.87 6.05 -1.41
C LYS A 200 10.45 4.67 -1.55
N PHE A 201 10.59 4.21 -2.78
CA PHE A 201 11.44 3.07 -3.14
C PHE A 201 12.89 3.57 -3.20
N THR A 202 13.82 2.87 -2.54
CA THR A 202 15.19 3.34 -2.36
C THR A 202 16.15 2.64 -3.33
N THR A 203 16.12 3.05 -4.59
CA THR A 203 16.89 2.43 -5.69
C THR A 203 18.37 2.26 -5.36
N SER A 204 19.04 3.29 -4.81
CA SER A 204 20.48 3.21 -4.52
C SER A 204 20.80 2.17 -3.43
N ALA A 205 19.89 1.93 -2.49
CA ALA A 205 20.04 0.90 -1.47
C ALA A 205 19.80 -0.51 -2.04
N CYS A 206 18.83 -0.64 -2.96
CA CYS A 206 18.59 -1.89 -3.68
C CYS A 206 19.81 -2.28 -4.52
N GLU A 207 20.29 -1.37 -5.37
CA GLU A 207 21.46 -1.57 -6.23
C GLU A 207 22.72 -1.90 -5.44
N TYR A 208 22.88 -1.29 -4.27
CA TYR A 208 24.01 -1.58 -3.38
C TYR A 208 24.03 -3.03 -2.88
N LEU A 209 22.86 -3.65 -2.67
CA LEU A 209 22.77 -5.03 -2.20
C LEU A 209 22.97 -6.07 -3.31
N ILE A 210 22.60 -5.75 -4.56
CA ILE A 210 22.71 -6.70 -5.67
C ILE A 210 24.16 -7.20 -5.84
N GLY A 211 24.32 -8.52 -5.94
CA GLY A 211 25.61 -9.18 -6.11
C GLY A 211 26.40 -9.38 -4.81
N LYS A 212 25.92 -8.88 -3.66
CA LYS A 212 26.49 -9.21 -2.35
C LYS A 212 25.91 -10.52 -1.84
N LYS A 213 26.68 -11.20 -1.01
CA LYS A 213 26.20 -12.38 -0.28
C LYS A 213 25.52 -11.97 1.00
N LEU A 214 24.27 -12.40 1.20
CA LEU A 214 23.44 -11.95 2.32
C LEU A 214 24.06 -12.28 3.69
N SER A 215 24.62 -13.49 3.82
CA SER A 215 25.32 -13.97 5.02
C SER A 215 26.65 -13.28 5.32
N GLU A 216 27.20 -12.49 4.39
CA GLU A 216 28.47 -11.77 4.55
C GLU A 216 28.27 -10.26 4.74
N ILE A 217 27.03 -9.78 4.87
CA ILE A 217 26.75 -8.37 5.16
C ILE A 217 27.19 -8.04 6.59
N GLY A 218 28.35 -7.39 6.69
CA GLY A 218 28.93 -6.96 7.94
C GLY A 218 28.48 -5.56 8.37
N ALA A 219 29.03 -5.08 9.49
CA ALA A 219 28.69 -3.78 10.04
C ALA A 219 28.97 -2.60 9.08
N SER A 220 30.06 -2.69 8.29
CA SER A 220 30.41 -1.64 7.33
C SER A 220 29.42 -1.60 6.16
N GLU A 221 29.00 -2.76 5.66
CA GLU A 221 28.02 -2.88 4.59
C GLU A 221 26.65 -2.41 5.05
N SER A 222 26.24 -2.78 6.27
CA SER A 222 24.98 -2.33 6.88
C SER A 222 24.93 -0.81 7.08
N GLU A 223 26.05 -0.19 7.46
CA GLU A 223 26.15 1.27 7.58
C GLU A 223 26.03 1.99 6.23
N GLU A 224 26.72 1.50 5.20
CA GLU A 224 26.63 2.06 3.84
C GLU A 224 25.22 1.87 3.26
N PHE A 225 24.62 0.68 3.46
CA PHE A 225 23.22 0.43 3.10
C PHE A 225 22.27 1.42 3.76
N ALA A 226 22.41 1.65 5.07
CA ALA A 226 21.60 2.62 5.79
C ALA A 226 21.81 4.06 5.28
N ALA A 227 23.04 4.42 4.89
CA ALA A 227 23.34 5.71 4.28
C ALA A 227 22.63 5.88 2.93
N LYS A 228 22.61 4.84 2.08
CA LYS A 228 21.87 4.81 0.81
C LYS A 228 20.36 4.98 1.02
N VAL A 229 19.79 4.31 2.03
CA VAL A 229 18.37 4.50 2.41
C VAL A 229 18.08 5.96 2.79
N LEU A 230 19.00 6.61 3.53
CA LEU A 230 18.83 8.00 3.95
C LEU A 230 18.80 9.02 2.81
N GLU A 231 19.35 8.70 1.63
CA GLU A 231 19.31 9.58 0.45
C GLU A 231 17.86 9.94 0.05
N TYR A 232 16.90 9.08 0.38
CA TYR A 232 15.48 9.26 0.07
C TYR A 232 14.68 9.93 1.21
N ALA A 233 15.31 10.15 2.38
CA ALA A 233 14.65 10.65 3.58
C ALA A 233 14.52 12.18 3.59
N SER A 234 13.28 12.66 3.62
CA SER A 234 12.90 14.07 3.73
C SER A 234 11.78 14.28 4.77
N PRO A 235 11.95 13.82 6.03
CA PRO A 235 10.90 13.91 7.03
C PRO A 235 10.67 15.36 7.48
N ILE A 236 9.41 15.67 7.81
CA ILE A 236 9.05 16.88 8.54
C ILE A 236 9.29 16.69 10.04
N SER A 237 9.40 17.81 10.77
CA SER A 237 9.32 17.80 12.24
C SER A 237 7.86 17.95 12.67
N ASP A 238 7.40 17.13 13.61
CA ASP A 238 6.09 17.28 14.24
C ASP A 238 6.09 16.73 15.67
N ILE A 239 4.91 16.58 16.29
CA ILE A 239 4.73 16.07 17.66
C ILE A 239 5.32 14.67 17.92
N ARG A 240 5.56 13.88 16.87
CA ARG A 240 6.14 12.52 16.96
C ARG A 240 7.67 12.55 16.91
N GLY A 241 8.28 13.70 16.61
CA GLY A 241 9.74 13.86 16.62
C GLY A 241 10.25 14.82 15.56
N SER A 242 11.47 15.32 15.77
CA SER A 242 12.17 16.18 14.83
C SER A 242 12.59 15.41 13.56
N ALA A 243 12.77 16.15 12.47
CA ALA A 243 13.29 15.61 11.22
C ALA A 243 14.65 14.92 11.42
N TRP A 244 15.53 15.51 12.24
CA TRP A 244 16.80 14.89 12.62
C TRP A 244 16.60 13.54 13.32
N TYR A 245 15.74 13.49 14.34
CA TYR A 245 15.50 12.26 15.10
C TYR A 245 14.96 11.15 14.21
N ARG A 246 14.02 11.46 13.32
CA ARG A 246 13.46 10.51 12.35
C ARG A 246 14.51 9.96 11.40
N LYS A 247 15.45 10.79 10.92
CA LYS A 247 16.58 10.32 10.10
C LYS A 247 17.50 9.38 10.90
N GLN A 248 17.80 9.71 12.17
CA GLN A 248 18.62 8.85 13.01
C GLN A 248 17.94 7.50 13.29
N VAL A 249 16.64 7.50 13.58
CA VAL A 249 15.86 6.27 13.76
C VAL A 249 15.85 5.44 12.49
N LEU A 250 15.60 6.06 11.32
CA LEU A 250 15.61 5.35 10.04
C LEU A 250 16.97 4.72 9.77
N PHE A 251 18.07 5.45 9.96
CA PHE A 251 19.42 4.93 9.79
C PHE A 251 19.68 3.72 10.67
N ASN A 252 19.35 3.81 11.97
CA ASN A 252 19.59 2.72 12.91
C ASN A 252 18.73 1.49 12.61
N ILE A 253 17.46 1.67 12.25
CA ILE A 253 16.58 0.55 11.86
C ILE A 253 17.07 -0.09 10.57
N SER A 254 17.47 0.70 9.57
CA SER A 254 18.01 0.17 8.31
C SER A 254 19.28 -0.63 8.54
N LYS A 255 20.17 -0.14 9.40
CA LYS A 255 21.40 -0.85 9.77
C LYS A 255 21.12 -2.18 10.47
N SER A 256 20.12 -2.25 11.35
CA SER A 256 19.83 -3.44 12.15
C SER A 256 19.14 -4.59 11.40
N ILE A 257 18.71 -4.38 10.14
CA ILE A 257 17.98 -5.40 9.37
C ILE A 257 18.81 -6.69 9.16
N PHE A 258 20.13 -6.57 9.15
CA PHE A 258 21.05 -7.70 8.95
C PHE A 258 21.56 -8.32 10.27
N GLU A 259 21.11 -7.84 11.43
CA GLU A 259 21.60 -8.28 12.75
C GLU A 259 20.85 -9.52 13.30
N HIS A 260 20.50 -10.49 12.45
CA HIS A 260 19.69 -11.66 12.83
C HIS A 260 20.37 -13.00 12.57
#